data_AF-A0A1I4R5P0-F1
#
_entry.id   AF-A0A1I4R5P0-F1
#
_cell.length_a   1.000
_cell.length_b   1.000
_cell.length_c   1.000
_cell.angle_alpha   90.00
_cell.angle_beta   90.00
_cell.angle_gamma   90.00
#
_symmetry.space_group_name_H-M   'P 1'
#
loop_
_entity.id
_entity.type
_entity.pdbx_description
1 polymer ?
#
loop_
_entity_poly.entity_id
_entity_poly.type
_entity_poly.pdbx_seq_one_letter_code
_entity_poly.pdbx_strand_id
1 'polypeptide(L)'
;VFELRLEYPITSLLQLAQIPRSTYYYWVSTMDCPDKDTDLKSRILAVYHEHKGRYGYRRITDELHNEGQLVNHKKVQRIMRELGLKSIVRMKKYRLYKGIIGKIAPNILDRNFNATRPNETDSLFGTLDEHQLFMIRFLWNEIAF
;
A
#
# COMPACT_ATOMS: atom_id res chain seq x y z
N VAL A 1 -1.87 24.13 -34.98
CA VAL A 1 -3.17 24.85 -35.09
C VAL A 1 -3.17 26.15 -34.29
N PHE A 2 -2.78 26.15 -33.01
CA PHE A 2 -2.85 27.36 -32.17
C PHE A 2 -1.99 28.53 -32.64
N GLU A 3 -0.76 28.29 -33.11
CA GLU A 3 0.13 29.34 -33.64
C GLU A 3 -0.34 29.85 -35.01
N LEU A 4 -0.74 28.93 -35.90
CA LEU A 4 -1.17 29.22 -37.27
C LEU A 4 -2.58 29.86 -37.40
N ARG A 5 -3.32 29.98 -36.29
CA ARG A 5 -4.69 30.54 -36.29
C ARG A 5 -4.73 32.03 -36.68
N LEU A 6 -3.59 32.73 -36.55
CA LEU A 6 -3.46 34.16 -36.84
C LEU A 6 -3.28 34.41 -38.34
N GLU A 7 -2.75 33.43 -39.07
CA GLU A 7 -2.37 33.57 -40.49
C GLU A 7 -3.37 32.89 -41.43
N TYR A 8 -4.10 31.87 -40.95
CA TYR A 8 -5.00 31.06 -41.79
C TYR A 8 -6.40 30.91 -41.16
N PRO A 9 -7.45 30.79 -42.00
CA PRO A 9 -8.79 30.53 -41.51
C PRO A 9 -8.86 29.19 -40.76
N ILE A 10 -9.40 29.23 -39.54
CA ILE A 10 -9.52 28.08 -38.63
C ILE A 10 -10.22 26.89 -39.30
N THR A 11 -11.21 27.14 -40.16
CA THR A 11 -11.94 26.09 -40.90
C THR A 11 -11.01 25.24 -41.76
N SER A 12 -10.06 25.85 -42.47
CA SER A 12 -9.11 25.15 -43.34
C SER A 12 -8.10 24.35 -42.53
N LEU A 13 -7.64 24.89 -41.40
CA LEU A 13 -6.75 24.20 -40.47
C LEU A 13 -7.43 22.97 -39.85
N LEU A 14 -8.70 23.09 -39.45
CA LEU A 14 -9.47 21.99 -38.86
C LEU A 14 -9.79 20.91 -39.89
N GLN A 15 -10.06 21.28 -41.14
CA GLN A 15 -10.26 20.34 -42.23
C GLN A 15 -9.00 19.53 -42.54
N LEU A 16 -7.83 20.19 -42.56
CA LEU A 16 -6.53 19.52 -42.74
C LEU A 16 -6.22 18.55 -41.59
N ALA A 17 -6.49 18.98 -40.34
CA ALA A 17 -6.27 18.18 -39.15
C ALA A 17 -7.34 17.10 -38.90
N GLN A 18 -8.43 17.09 -39.69
CA GLN A 18 -9.60 16.21 -39.53
C GLN A 18 -10.26 16.31 -38.13
N ILE A 19 -10.30 17.52 -37.55
CA ILE A 19 -10.89 17.76 -36.23
C ILE A 19 -12.24 18.47 -36.39
N PRO A 20 -13.32 17.99 -35.76
CA PRO A 20 -14.60 18.70 -35.74
C PRO A 20 -14.50 20.08 -35.10
N ARG A 21 -15.24 21.06 -35.65
CA ARG A 21 -15.27 22.43 -35.15
C ARG A 21 -15.70 22.52 -33.68
N SER A 22 -16.66 21.69 -33.26
CA SER A 22 -17.12 21.61 -31.87
C SER A 22 -16.02 21.18 -30.91
N THR A 23 -15.22 20.17 -31.27
CA THR A 23 -14.08 19.68 -30.48
C THR A 23 -13.03 20.77 -30.28
N TYR A 24 -12.74 21.55 -31.32
CA TYR A 24 -11.80 22.65 -31.24
C TYR A 24 -12.25 23.72 -30.23
N TYR A 25 -13.48 24.22 -30.36
CA TYR A 25 -13.97 25.25 -29.43
C TYR A 25 -14.17 24.72 -28.02
N TYR A 26 -14.51 23.42 -27.86
CA TYR A 26 -14.52 22.76 -26.56
C TYR A 26 -13.15 22.81 -25.90
N TRP A 27 -12.08 22.44 -26.61
CA TRP A 27 -10.72 22.53 -26.09
C TRP A 27 -10.30 23.96 -25.76
N VAL A 28 -10.57 24.93 -26.65
CA VAL A 28 -10.29 26.35 -26.39
C VAL A 28 -10.98 26.82 -25.10
N SER A 29 -12.27 26.50 -24.93
CA SER A 29 -13.02 26.88 -23.72
C SER A 29 -12.52 26.20 -22.44
N THR A 30 -11.92 25.02 -22.57
CA THR A 30 -11.41 24.25 -21.42
C THR A 30 -9.98 24.67 -21.05
N MET A 31 -9.18 25.13 -22.02
CA MET A 31 -7.80 25.58 -21.79
C MET A 31 -7.71 26.84 -20.93
N ASP A 32 -8.67 27.77 -21.06
CA ASP A 32 -8.70 29.01 -20.29
C ASP A 32 -9.34 28.86 -18.89
N CYS A 33 -9.79 27.65 -18.53
CA CYS A 33 -10.34 27.41 -17.20
C CYS A 33 -9.21 27.30 -16.16
N PRO A 34 -9.19 28.16 -15.11
CA PRO A 34 -8.21 28.06 -14.06
C PRO A 34 -8.36 26.72 -13.34
N ASP A 35 -7.25 26.03 -13.11
CA ASP A 35 -7.25 24.77 -12.40
C ASP A 35 -7.66 25.01 -10.94
N LYS A 36 -8.81 24.44 -10.56
CA LYS A 36 -9.39 24.53 -9.21
C LYS A 36 -8.47 23.93 -8.14
N ASP A 37 -7.56 23.04 -8.54
CA ASP A 37 -6.63 22.35 -7.66
C ASP A 37 -5.27 23.06 -7.55
N THR A 38 -5.11 24.28 -8.09
CA THR A 38 -3.85 25.05 -8.06
C THR A 38 -3.29 25.26 -6.64
N ASP A 39 -4.12 25.69 -5.70
CA ASP A 39 -3.72 25.89 -4.31
C ASP A 39 -3.33 24.58 -3.62
N LEU A 40 -4.09 23.51 -3.86
CA LEU A 40 -3.77 22.19 -3.33
C LEU A 40 -2.47 21.62 -3.94
N LYS A 41 -2.22 21.88 -5.23
CA LYS A 41 -0.98 21.50 -5.93
C LYS A 41 0.23 22.20 -5.32
N SER A 42 0.13 23.51 -5.07
CA SER A 42 1.22 24.28 -4.47
C SER A 42 1.52 23.80 -3.04
N ARG A 43 0.49 23.52 -2.24
CA ARG A 43 0.65 23.00 -0.89
C ARG A 43 1.28 21.61 -0.87
N ILE A 44 0.81 20.69 -1.71
CA ILE A 44 1.40 19.34 -1.84
C ILE A 44 2.88 19.41 -2.21
N LEU A 45 3.26 20.32 -3.12
CA LEU A 45 4.67 20.54 -3.48
C LEU A 45 5.48 21.05 -2.29
N ALA A 46 4.97 22.03 -1.54
CA ALA A 46 5.64 22.58 -0.38
C ALA A 46 5.95 21.49 0.67
N VAL A 47 4.93 20.71 1.06
CA VAL A 47 5.08 19.60 2.02
C VAL A 47 6.05 18.54 1.48
N TYR A 48 5.94 18.21 0.19
CA TYR A 48 6.84 17.22 -0.42
C TYR A 48 8.31 17.67 -0.36
N HIS A 49 8.61 18.93 -0.66
CA HIS A 49 9.96 19.49 -0.64
C HIS A 49 10.50 19.64 0.79
N GLU A 50 9.67 20.06 1.74
CA GLU A 50 10.01 20.15 3.17
C GLU A 50 10.53 18.80 3.69
N HIS A 51 9.86 17.70 3.34
CA HIS A 51 10.26 16.35 3.73
C HIS A 51 11.28 15.68 2.78
N LYS A 52 11.89 16.45 1.87
CA LYS A 52 12.91 16.00 0.91
C LYS A 52 12.44 14.81 0.05
N GLY A 53 11.16 14.81 -0.33
CA GLY A 53 10.54 13.79 -1.17
C GLY A 53 10.36 12.41 -0.53
N ARG A 54 10.55 12.27 0.79
CA ARG A 54 10.31 11.00 1.48
C ARG A 54 8.84 10.68 1.60
N TYR A 55 8.00 11.70 1.70
CA TYR A 55 6.58 11.52 1.95
C TYR A 55 5.86 11.12 0.67
N GLY A 56 5.01 10.10 0.79
CA GLY A 56 4.06 9.71 -0.25
C GLY A 56 2.68 10.27 0.04
N TYR A 57 1.74 10.01 -0.87
CA TYR A 57 0.39 10.59 -0.80
C TYR A 57 -0.33 10.36 0.54
N ARG A 58 -0.09 9.22 1.22
CA ARG A 58 -0.69 8.93 2.55
C ARG A 58 -0.21 9.93 3.60
N ARG A 59 1.10 10.05 3.79
CA ARG A 59 1.68 10.99 4.77
C ARG A 59 1.38 12.44 4.43
N ILE A 60 1.38 12.79 3.15
CA ILE A 60 1.00 14.14 2.73
C ILE A 60 -0.48 14.40 3.05
N THR A 61 -1.36 13.41 2.90
CA THR A 61 -2.77 13.57 3.31
C THR A 61 -2.88 13.81 4.82
N ASP A 62 -2.10 13.07 5.62
CA ASP A 62 -2.10 13.23 7.07
C ASP A 62 -1.60 14.63 7.48
N GLU A 63 -0.53 15.15 6.86
CA GLU A 63 -0.05 16.52 7.09
C GLU A 63 -1.09 17.58 6.70
N LEU A 64 -1.74 17.41 5.54
CA LEU A 64 -2.81 18.31 5.11
C LEU A 64 -3.99 18.29 6.10
N HIS A 65 -4.31 17.12 6.67
CA HIS A 65 -5.35 17.00 7.71
C HIS A 65 -4.92 17.68 9.02
N ASN A 66 -3.65 17.56 9.41
CA ASN A 66 -3.10 18.25 10.58
C ASN A 66 -3.17 19.78 10.44
N GLU A 67 -3.06 20.28 9.21
CA GLU A 67 -3.20 21.71 8.87
C GLU A 67 -4.66 22.16 8.74
N GLY A 68 -5.63 21.25 8.96
CA GLY A 68 -7.06 21.54 8.88
C GLY A 68 -7.67 21.41 7.49
N GLN A 69 -6.91 20.98 6.48
CA GLN A 69 -7.42 20.74 5.13
C GLN A 69 -7.90 19.29 4.97
N LEU A 70 -9.20 19.05 5.15
CA LEU A 70 -9.81 17.72 4.98
C LEU A 70 -9.93 17.33 3.51
N VAL A 71 -8.84 16.83 2.93
CA VAL A 71 -8.78 16.37 1.54
C VAL A 71 -8.80 14.84 1.48
N ASN A 72 -9.56 14.27 0.54
CA ASN A 72 -9.54 12.83 0.29
C ASN A 72 -8.17 12.37 -0.26
N HIS A 73 -7.59 11.33 0.34
CA HIS A 73 -6.31 10.73 -0.09
C HIS A 73 -6.27 10.36 -1.58
N LYS A 74 -7.41 9.99 -2.19
CA LYS A 74 -7.49 9.71 -3.64
C LYS A 74 -7.22 10.95 -4.49
N LYS A 75 -7.68 12.13 -4.04
CA LYS A 75 -7.45 13.41 -4.72
C LYS A 75 -5.98 13.79 -4.65
N VAL A 76 -5.36 13.67 -3.47
CA VAL A 76 -3.92 13.87 -3.27
C VAL A 76 -3.10 12.93 -4.17
N GLN A 77 -3.47 11.64 -4.23
CA GLN A 77 -2.81 10.66 -5.09
C GLN A 77 -2.93 10.99 -6.58
N ARG A 78 -4.10 11.47 -7.05
CA ARG A 78 -4.28 11.94 -8.43
C ARG A 78 -3.35 13.11 -8.73
N ILE A 79 -3.35 14.12 -7.87
CA ILE A 79 -2.53 15.33 -8.05
C ILE A 79 -1.03 14.98 -8.05
N MET A 80 -0.57 14.14 -7.12
CA MET A 80 0.84 13.70 -7.11
C MET A 80 1.22 12.98 -8.40
N ARG A 81 0.32 12.18 -9.00
CA ARG A 81 0.58 11.54 -10.30
C ARG A 81 0.65 12.54 -11.44
N GLU A 82 -0.24 13.53 -11.48
CA GLU A 82 -0.20 14.63 -12.47
C GLU A 82 1.10 15.42 -12.38
N LEU A 83 1.60 15.67 -11.16
CA LEU A 83 2.86 16.37 -10.90
C LEU A 83 4.11 15.47 -11.02
N GLY A 84 3.94 14.16 -11.25
CA GLY A 84 5.06 13.20 -11.32
C GLY A 84 5.78 12.96 -9.98
N LEU A 85 5.20 13.34 -8.85
CA LEU A 85 5.79 13.19 -7.52
C LEU A 85 5.70 11.74 -7.03
N LYS A 86 6.83 11.19 -6.57
CA LYS A 86 6.92 9.82 -6.03
C LYS A 86 7.71 9.82 -4.73
N SER A 87 7.22 9.08 -3.73
CA SER A 87 7.95 8.90 -2.48
C SER A 87 9.29 8.21 -2.72
N ILE A 88 10.37 8.83 -2.24
CA ILE A 88 11.71 8.25 -2.25
C ILE A 88 11.77 7.19 -1.15
N VAL A 89 11.60 5.93 -1.54
CA VAL A 89 11.75 4.79 -0.64
C VAL A 89 13.21 4.32 -0.67
N ARG A 90 13.85 4.28 0.50
CA ARG A 90 15.17 3.68 0.63
C ARG A 90 15.05 2.17 0.36
N MET A 91 15.85 1.67 -0.58
CA MET A 91 15.93 0.22 -0.83
C MET A 91 16.30 -0.50 0.46
N LYS A 92 15.50 -1.51 0.84
CA LYS A 92 15.79 -2.36 1.99
C LYS A 92 17.06 -3.16 1.69
N LYS A 93 18.13 -2.92 2.46
CA LYS A 93 19.36 -3.69 2.34
C LYS A 93 19.08 -5.14 2.73
N TYR A 94 19.39 -6.08 1.84
CA TYR A 94 19.32 -7.51 2.13
C TYR A 94 20.23 -7.85 3.32
N ARG A 95 19.69 -8.56 4.30
CA ARG A 95 20.44 -9.11 5.44
C ARG A 95 20.47 -10.62 5.25
N LEU A 96 21.61 -11.18 4.84
CA LEU A 96 21.84 -12.61 4.99
C LEU A 96 21.79 -12.94 6.49
N TYR A 97 21.08 -14.01 6.82
CA TYR A 97 21.09 -14.63 8.14
C TYR A 97 22.55 -14.96 8.51
N LYS A 98 23.08 -14.36 9.59
CA LYS A 98 24.47 -14.60 10.05
C LYS A 98 24.56 -15.69 11.13
N GLY A 99 23.70 -16.70 11.09
CA GLY A 99 23.66 -17.75 12.11
C GLY A 99 22.87 -17.37 13.37
N ILE A 100 23.11 -18.09 14.47
CA ILE A 100 22.46 -17.87 15.77
C ILE A 100 23.01 -16.56 16.37
N ILE A 101 22.35 -15.44 16.10
CA ILE A 101 22.68 -14.14 16.71
C ILE A 101 21.94 -14.05 18.05
N GLY A 102 22.64 -14.38 19.14
CA GLY A 102 22.14 -14.20 20.51
C GLY A 102 22.39 -15.44 21.40
N LYS A 103 22.29 -15.26 22.72
CA LYS A 103 22.19 -16.38 23.66
C LYS A 103 20.79 -16.96 23.54
N ILE A 104 20.69 -18.24 23.15
CA ILE A 104 19.43 -18.98 23.25
C ILE A 104 19.07 -19.03 24.74
N ALA A 105 17.87 -18.56 25.08
CA ALA A 105 17.39 -18.66 26.45
C ALA A 105 17.26 -20.14 26.82
N PRO A 106 17.72 -20.56 28.01
CA PRO A 106 17.57 -21.94 28.44
C PRO A 106 16.07 -22.30 28.47
N ASN A 107 15.75 -23.53 28.06
CA ASN A 107 14.40 -24.05 28.04
C ASN A 107 13.94 -24.38 29.48
N ILE A 108 13.59 -23.35 30.25
CA ILE A 108 13.21 -23.49 31.67
C ILE A 108 11.92 -24.31 31.85
N LEU A 109 11.10 -24.42 30.79
CA LEU A 109 9.82 -25.11 30.80
C LEU A 109 9.92 -26.56 30.30
N ASP A 110 11.12 -27.04 29.93
CA ASP A 110 11.38 -28.37 29.36
C ASP A 110 10.39 -28.79 28.25
N ARG A 111 9.95 -27.82 27.45
CA ARG A 111 9.00 -28.08 26.36
C ARG A 111 9.74 -28.63 25.14
N ASN A 112 9.23 -29.71 24.56
CA ASN A 112 9.79 -30.24 23.33
C ASN A 112 9.29 -29.43 22.12
N PHE A 113 10.16 -28.61 21.54
CA PHE A 113 9.87 -27.80 20.35
C PHE A 113 10.26 -28.50 19.04
N ASN A 114 10.74 -29.75 19.10
CA ASN A 114 11.03 -30.54 17.91
C ASN A 114 9.75 -31.27 17.46
N ALA A 115 9.17 -30.80 16.37
CA ALA A 115 8.08 -31.48 15.67
C ALA A 115 8.63 -32.11 14.38
N THR A 116 8.48 -33.42 14.24
CA THR A 116 8.79 -34.14 12.99
C THR A 116 7.68 -33.97 11.96
N ARG A 117 6.44 -33.74 12.41
CA ARG A 117 5.26 -33.52 11.56
C ARG A 117 4.45 -32.29 12.00
N PRO A 118 3.71 -31.64 11.09
CA PRO A 118 2.80 -30.56 11.45
C PRO A 118 1.75 -31.03 12.47
N ASN A 119 1.47 -30.22 13.49
CA ASN A 119 0.48 -30.45 14.57
C ASN A 119 0.79 -31.57 15.58
N GLU A 120 2.06 -31.95 15.76
CA GLU A 120 2.45 -33.03 16.69
C GLU A 120 2.73 -32.53 18.12
N THR A 121 3.15 -31.27 18.29
CA THR A 121 3.54 -30.73 19.60
C THR A 121 2.40 -30.00 20.28
N ASP A 122 1.40 -30.74 20.75
CA ASP A 122 0.56 -30.41 21.91
C ASP A 122 -0.45 -31.55 22.16
N SER A 123 0.05 -32.73 22.56
CA SER A 123 -0.77 -33.73 23.23
C SER A 123 -0.36 -33.77 24.70
N LEU A 124 -1.12 -33.07 25.54
CA LEU A 124 -1.09 -33.10 27.00
C LEU A 124 -1.49 -34.50 27.53
N PHE A 125 -0.74 -35.54 27.20
CA PHE A 125 -0.84 -36.84 27.87
C PHE A 125 0.56 -37.43 27.96
N GLY A 126 1.31 -36.96 28.96
CA GLY A 126 2.54 -37.61 29.38
C GLY A 126 2.22 -39.03 29.84
N THR A 127 2.86 -40.00 29.17
CA THR A 127 3.13 -41.37 29.64
C THR A 127 2.04 -42.00 30.51
N LEU A 128 0.93 -42.41 29.88
CA LEU A 128 0.02 -43.37 30.51
C LEU A 128 0.70 -44.75 30.48
N ASP A 129 0.93 -45.32 31.66
CA ASP A 129 1.43 -46.70 31.82
C ASP A 129 0.44 -47.71 31.20
N GLU A 130 0.91 -48.90 30.82
CA GLU A 130 0.09 -49.94 30.18
C GLU A 130 -1.14 -50.29 31.02
N HIS A 131 -1.02 -50.22 32.35
CA HIS A 131 -2.13 -50.37 33.29
C HIS A 131 -3.21 -49.29 33.16
N GLN A 132 -2.83 -48.04 32.88
CA GLN A 132 -3.78 -46.95 32.69
C GLN A 132 -4.46 -47.01 31.31
N LEU A 133 -3.74 -47.45 30.27
CA LEU A 133 -4.32 -47.74 28.95
C LEU A 133 -5.30 -48.92 29.01
N PHE A 134 -5.01 -49.94 29.81
CA PHE A 134 -5.94 -51.04 30.07
C PHE A 134 -7.19 -50.56 30.80
N MET A 135 -7.06 -49.70 31.83
CA MET A 135 -8.19 -49.10 32.54
C MET A 135 -9.09 -48.24 31.65
N ILE A 136 -8.52 -47.42 30.76
CA ILE A 136 -9.30 -46.62 29.81
C ILE A 136 -10.01 -47.53 28.80
N ARG A 137 -9.34 -48.57 28.30
CA ARG A 137 -9.94 -49.53 27.37
C ARG A 137 -11.02 -50.39 28.00
N PHE A 138 -10.92 -50.70 29.29
CA PHE A 138 -11.91 -51.45 30.06
C PHE A 138 -13.15 -50.58 30.33
N LEU A 139 -12.96 -49.34 30.81
CA LEU A 139 -14.05 -48.39 31.06
C LEU A 139 -14.83 -47.99 29.80
N TRP A 140 -14.19 -47.97 28.63
CA TRP A 140 -14.88 -47.65 27.37
C TRP A 140 -15.81 -48.77 26.89
N ASN A 141 -15.52 -50.03 27.27
CA ASN A 141 -16.30 -51.19 26.84
C ASN A 141 -17.51 -51.47 27.75
N GLU A 142 -17.54 -50.87 28.95
CA GLU A 142 -18.62 -51.01 29.93
C GLU A 142 -19.72 -49.93 29.79
N ILE A 143 -19.45 -48.85 29.07
CA ILE A 143 -20.42 -47.78 28.75
C ILE A 143 -21.11 -48.04 27.40
N ALA A 144 -20.69 -49.07 26.66
CA ALA A 144 -21.33 -49.50 25.42
C ALA A 144 -22.31 -50.67 25.66
N PHE A 145 -23.36 -50.43 26.46
CA PHE A 145 -24.64 -51.13 26.37
C PHE A 145 -25.80 -50.18 26.68
#